data_AF-A0A450YAR8-F1
#
_entry.id   AF-A0A450YAR8-F1
#
_cell.length_a   1.000
_cell.length_b   1.000
_cell.length_c   1.000
_cell.angle_alpha   90.00
_cell.angle_beta   90.00
_cell.angle_gamma   90.00
#
_symmetry.space_group_name_H-M   'P 1'
#
loop_
_entity.id
_entity.type
_entity.pdbx_description
1 polymer ?
#
loop_
_entity_poly.entity_id
_entity_poly.type
_entity_poly.pdbx_seq_one_letter_code
_entity_poly.pdbx_strand_id
1 'polypeptide(L)'
;MEECSSRKILKSDVKVAKNYLDRDRIKELERIVSACLDLAENRAERGIVMRMIDWVKFPDSFLELSSYPILDNRGKISAEMAKAKAIMEYDKFRVIQDKSFESDFDRKVKKMFRI
;
A
#
# COMPACT_ATOMS: atom_id res chain seq x y z
N MET A 1 -17.26 0.31 5.91
CA MET A 1 -15.81 0.59 5.79
C MET A 1 -15.50 1.66 6.82
N GLU A 2 -15.14 1.23 8.02
CA GLU A 2 -14.97 2.09 9.20
C GLU A 2 -13.90 3.17 8.96
N GLU A 3 -14.20 4.38 9.40
CA GLU A 3 -13.32 5.54 9.36
C GLU A 3 -12.00 5.24 10.09
N CYS A 4 -10.90 5.14 9.35
CA CYS A 4 -9.54 4.97 9.88
C CYS A 4 -8.98 6.29 10.48
N SER A 5 -9.84 7.13 11.07
CA SER A 5 -9.45 8.44 11.61
C SER A 5 -9.14 8.40 13.12
N SER A 6 -9.57 7.34 13.83
CA SER A 6 -9.61 7.34 15.30
C SER A 6 -8.82 6.22 15.97
N ARG A 7 -8.14 5.33 15.22
CA ARG A 7 -7.46 4.16 15.80
C ARG A 7 -5.95 4.40 15.88
N LYS A 8 -5.35 4.09 17.03
CA LYS A 8 -3.91 4.09 17.23
C LYS A 8 -3.24 3.15 16.22
N ILE A 9 -2.17 3.60 15.60
CA ILE A 9 -1.43 2.83 14.58
C ILE A 9 -0.61 1.74 15.28
N LEU A 10 -0.74 0.50 14.82
CA LEU A 10 -0.02 -0.64 15.40
C LEU A 10 1.20 -1.02 14.56
N LYS A 11 2.18 -1.64 15.21
CA LYS A 11 3.40 -2.16 14.57
C LYS A 11 3.11 -3.20 13.48
N SER A 12 1.99 -3.92 13.59
CA SER A 12 1.51 -4.86 12.58
C SER A 12 1.09 -4.18 11.28
N ASP A 13 0.50 -2.98 11.39
CA ASP A 13 -0.14 -2.29 10.28
C ASP A 13 0.92 -1.75 9.32
N VAL A 14 2.03 -1.23 9.87
CA VAL A 14 3.15 -0.64 9.14
C VAL A 14 3.87 -1.64 8.21
N LYS A 15 3.68 -2.95 8.41
CA LYS A 15 4.25 -3.98 7.53
C LYS A 15 3.53 -4.10 6.19
N VAL A 16 2.32 -3.56 6.08
CA VAL A 16 1.43 -3.76 4.93
C VAL A 16 1.13 -2.40 4.30
N ALA A 17 1.80 -2.09 3.18
CA ALA A 17 1.68 -0.79 2.52
C ALA A 17 0.24 -0.44 2.09
N LYS A 18 -0.55 -1.43 1.67
CA LYS A 18 -1.93 -1.22 1.24
C LYS A 18 -2.85 -0.64 2.33
N ASN A 19 -2.50 -0.83 3.61
CA ASN A 19 -3.29 -0.31 4.73
C ASN A 19 -3.24 1.23 4.82
N TYR A 20 -2.34 1.86 4.08
CA TYR A 20 -2.13 3.31 4.07
C TYR A 20 -2.25 3.92 2.68
N LEU A 21 -2.75 3.18 1.69
CA LEU A 21 -3.15 3.76 0.41
C LEU A 21 -4.48 4.48 0.60
N ASP A 22 -4.57 5.71 0.07
CA ASP A 22 -5.84 6.42 -0.03
C ASP A 22 -6.76 5.70 -1.02
N ARG A 23 -8.07 6.00 -0.95
CA ARG A 23 -9.06 5.34 -1.82
C ARG A 23 -8.82 5.59 -3.30
N ASP A 24 -8.26 6.74 -3.66
CA ASP A 24 -8.07 7.13 -5.05
C ASP A 24 -6.89 6.35 -5.65
N ARG A 25 -5.81 6.16 -4.90
CA ARG A 25 -4.69 5.29 -5.25
C ARG A 25 -5.08 3.82 -5.31
N ILE A 26 -5.97 3.34 -4.45
CA ILE A 26 -6.49 1.97 -4.55
C ILE A 26 -7.26 1.81 -5.86
N LYS A 27 -8.15 2.74 -6.20
CA LYS A 27 -8.89 2.72 -7.46
C LYS A 27 -7.97 2.82 -8.68
N GLU A 28 -6.92 3.63 -8.59
CA GLU A 28 -5.91 3.73 -9.64
C GLU A 28 -5.19 2.40 -9.83
N LEU A 29 -4.74 1.76 -8.74
CA LEU A 29 -4.11 0.45 -8.79
C LEU A 29 -5.05 -0.60 -9.42
N GLU A 30 -6.33 -0.61 -9.03
CA GLU A 30 -7.33 -1.51 -9.61
C GLU A 30 -7.46 -1.31 -11.13
N ARG A 31 -7.54 -0.05 -11.60
CA ARG A 31 -7.63 0.26 -13.04
C ARG A 31 -6.42 -0.22 -13.82
N ILE A 32 -5.22 -0.01 -13.28
CA ILE A 32 -3.96 -0.45 -13.91
C ILE A 32 -3.93 -1.98 -14.02
N VAL A 33 -4.29 -2.69 -12.95
CA VAL A 33 -4.29 -4.16 -12.92
C VAL A 33 -5.32 -4.72 -13.90
N SER A 34 -6.55 -4.19 -13.91
CA SER A 34 -7.58 -4.64 -14.84
C SER A 34 -7.16 -4.41 -16.29
N ALA A 35 -6.67 -3.21 -16.64
CA ALA A 35 -6.21 -2.92 -18.00
C ALA A 35 -5.05 -3.82 -18.45
N CYS A 36 -4.15 -4.18 -17.54
CA CYS A 36 -3.07 -5.13 -17.83
C CYS A 36 -3.61 -6.54 -18.13
N LEU A 37 -4.65 -6.99 -17.40
CA LEU A 37 -5.30 -8.28 -17.63
C LEU A 37 -6.10 -8.29 -18.93
N ASP A 38 -6.83 -7.22 -19.24
CA ASP A 38 -7.59 -7.09 -20.49
C ASP A 38 -6.65 -7.15 -21.71
N LEU A 39 -5.49 -6.50 -21.62
CA LEU A 39 -4.46 -6.55 -22.67
C LEU A 39 -3.85 -7.95 -22.81
N ALA A 40 -3.64 -8.65 -21.69
CA ALA A 40 -3.16 -10.02 -21.66
C ALA A 40 -4.16 -10.98 -22.33
N GLU A 41 -5.45 -10.84 -22.02
CA GLU A 41 -6.54 -11.60 -22.62
C GLU A 41 -6.64 -11.34 -24.13
N ASN A 42 -6.61 -10.09 -24.57
CA ASN A 42 -6.65 -9.74 -25.99
C ASN A 42 -5.48 -10.37 -26.78
N ARG A 43 -4.28 -10.44 -26.19
CA ARG A 43 -3.13 -11.11 -26.82
C ARG A 43 -3.34 -12.61 -26.94
N ALA A 44 -3.93 -13.23 -25.93
CA ALA A 44 -4.27 -14.65 -25.94
C ALA A 44 -5.32 -14.97 -27.01
N GLU A 45 -6.40 -14.18 -27.09
CA GLU A 45 -7.45 -14.34 -28.11
C GLU A 45 -6.91 -14.21 -29.54
N ARG A 46 -5.95 -13.32 -29.76
CA ARG A 46 -5.29 -13.11 -31.06
C ARG A 46 -4.25 -14.17 -31.41
N GLY A 47 -4.02 -15.15 -30.53
CA GLY A 47 -3.01 -16.19 -30.74
C GLY A 47 -1.57 -15.66 -30.70
N ILE A 48 -1.32 -14.52 -30.06
CA ILE A 48 0.03 -13.97 -29.92
C ILE A 48 0.76 -14.80 -28.87
N VAL A 49 1.67 -15.66 -29.34
CA VAL A 49 2.45 -16.54 -28.47
C VAL A 49 3.33 -15.69 -27.54
N MET A 50 3.13 -15.85 -26.23
CA MET A 50 3.97 -15.27 -25.19
C MET A 50 4.59 -16.39 -24.35
N ARG A 51 5.90 -16.35 -24.16
CA ARG A 51 6.59 -17.28 -23.24
C ARG A 51 6.55 -16.72 -21.83
N MET A 52 6.78 -17.58 -20.83
CA MET A 52 6.80 -17.16 -19.42
C MET A 52 7.80 -16.02 -19.15
N ILE A 53 8.92 -15.97 -19.87
CA ILE A 53 9.90 -14.88 -19.74
C ILE A 53 9.36 -13.53 -20.25
N ASP A 54 8.46 -13.56 -21.22
CA ASP A 54 7.84 -12.37 -21.80
C ASP A 54 6.79 -11.82 -20.82
N TRP A 55 6.11 -12.69 -20.07
CA TRP A 55 5.19 -12.31 -18.99
C TRP A 55 5.87 -11.59 -17.83
N VAL A 56 7.16 -11.85 -17.56
CA VAL A 56 7.92 -11.14 -16.51
C VAL A 56 8.16 -9.68 -16.90
N LYS A 57 8.35 -9.40 -18.19
CA LYS A 57 8.64 -8.05 -18.70
C LYS A 57 7.38 -7.27 -19.07
N PHE A 58 6.30 -7.97 -19.37
CA PHE A 58 5.05 -7.38 -19.86
C PHE A 58 4.46 -6.32 -18.92
N PRO A 59 4.37 -6.53 -17.59
CA PRO A 59 3.88 -5.50 -16.67
C PRO A 59 4.77 -4.25 -16.65
N ASP A 60 6.09 -4.41 -16.71
CA ASP A 60 7.01 -3.25 -16.74
C ASP A 60 6.78 -2.41 -18.00
N SER A 61 6.69 -3.07 -19.17
CA SER A 61 6.41 -2.40 -20.44
C SER A 61 5.02 -1.77 -20.49
N PHE A 62 4.03 -2.38 -19.83
CA PHE A 62 2.69 -1.80 -19.71
C PHE A 62 2.71 -0.50 -18.89
N LEU A 63 3.45 -0.49 -17.77
CA LEU A 63 3.62 0.71 -16.94
C LEU A 63 4.34 1.82 -17.71
N GLU A 64 5.41 1.50 -18.45
CA GLU A 64 6.10 2.44 -19.33
C GLU A 64 5.16 3.08 -20.37
N LEU A 65 4.41 2.26 -21.10
CA LEU A 65 3.48 2.71 -22.13
C LEU A 65 2.38 3.61 -21.53
N SER A 66 1.94 3.27 -20.32
CA SER A 66 0.93 4.00 -19.58
C SER A 66 1.47 5.23 -18.84
N SER A 67 2.75 5.58 -19.05
CA SER A 67 3.43 6.72 -18.42
C SER A 67 3.48 6.65 -16.88
N TYR A 68 3.42 5.45 -16.32
CA TYR A 68 3.62 5.22 -14.89
C TYR A 68 5.12 5.08 -14.57
N PRO A 69 5.57 5.60 -13.43
CA PRO A 69 6.94 5.42 -12.99
C PRO A 69 7.20 3.95 -12.67
N ILE A 70 8.23 3.38 -13.31
CA ILE A 70 8.70 2.04 -12.96
C ILE A 70 9.52 2.14 -11.68
N LEU A 71 9.45 1.10 -10.85
CA LEU A 71 10.33 0.98 -9.70
C LEU A 71 11.77 0.69 -10.15
N ASP A 72 12.58 1.74 -10.22
CA ASP A 72 14.02 1.61 -10.41
C ASP A 72 14.66 0.87 -9.23
N ASN A 73 15.59 -0.04 -9.52
CA ASN A 73 16.31 -0.87 -8.54
C ASN A 73 15.53 -2.02 -7.89
N ARG A 74 14.46 -2.50 -8.53
CA ARG A 74 13.78 -3.77 -8.20
C ARG A 74 14.80 -4.89 -7.91
N GLY A 75 14.76 -5.41 -6.68
CA GLY A 75 15.65 -6.46 -6.18
C GLY A 75 16.85 -6.00 -5.35
N LYS A 76 17.21 -4.69 -5.33
CA LYS A 76 18.31 -4.19 -4.47
C LYS A 76 17.93 -4.12 -2.99
N ILE A 77 16.64 -4.02 -2.68
CA ILE A 77 16.12 -3.95 -1.32
C ILE A 77 15.28 -5.21 -1.08
N SER A 78 15.71 -6.04 -0.12
CA SER A 78 14.94 -7.21 0.28
C SER A 78 13.67 -6.79 1.02
N ALA A 79 12.63 -7.62 0.95
CA ALA A 79 11.40 -7.40 1.70
C ALA A 79 11.65 -7.30 3.22
N GLU A 80 12.66 -8.02 3.73
CA GLU A 80 13.09 -7.98 5.13
C GLU A 80 13.70 -6.63 5.50
N MET A 81 14.58 -6.10 4.64
CA MET A 81 15.21 -4.79 4.84
C MET A 81 14.15 -3.67 4.82
N ALA A 82 13.20 -3.74 3.89
CA ALA A 82 12.08 -2.80 3.84
C ALA A 82 11.21 -2.86 5.11
N LYS A 83 10.88 -4.06 5.59
CA LYS A 83 10.13 -4.26 6.85
C LYS A 83 10.90 -3.74 8.06
N ALA A 84 12.21 -3.99 8.13
CA ALA A 84 13.06 -3.50 9.21
C ALA A 84 13.06 -1.97 9.24
N LYS A 85 13.23 -1.31 8.08
CA LYS A 85 13.16 0.15 7.96
C LYS A 85 11.79 0.68 8.39
N ALA A 86 10.70 0.06 7.94
CA ALA A 86 9.35 0.47 8.30
C ALA A 86 9.10 0.37 9.82
N ILE A 87 9.61 -0.68 10.47
CA ILE A 87 9.57 -0.84 11.92
C ILE A 87 10.39 0.25 12.63
N MET A 88 11.59 0.57 12.14
CA MET A 88 12.43 1.62 12.72
C MET A 88 11.75 2.99 12.66
N GLU A 89 11.12 3.33 11.55
CA GLU A 89 10.37 4.58 11.41
C GLU A 89 9.10 4.58 12.28
N TYR A 90 8.42 3.44 12.41
CA TYR A 90 7.31 3.30 13.36
C TYR A 90 7.75 3.54 14.80
N ASP A 91 8.89 3.01 15.23
CA ASP A 91 9.36 3.17 16.61
C ASP A 91 9.64 4.65 16.94
N LYS A 92 10.09 5.46 15.97
CA LYS A 92 10.20 6.93 16.10
C LYS A 92 8.82 7.60 16.15
N PHE A 93 7.92 7.23 15.23
CA PHE A 93 6.59 7.80 15.14
C PHE A 93 5.73 7.49 16.37
N ARG A 94 5.86 6.29 16.95
CA ARG A 94 5.11 5.84 18.13
C ARG A 94 5.25 6.82 19.30
N VAL A 95 6.44 7.37 19.53
CA VAL A 95 6.69 8.33 20.62
C VAL A 95 5.88 9.62 20.43
N ILE A 96 5.68 10.05 19.18
CA ILE A 96 4.87 11.23 18.85
C ILE A 96 3.39 10.90 19.01
N GLN A 97 2.96 9.75 18.48
CA GLN A 97 1.58 9.28 18.59
C GLN A 97 1.16 9.09 20.05
N ASP A 98 2.00 8.49 20.90
CA ASP A 98 1.68 8.26 22.31
C ASP A 98 1.49 9.57 23.09
N LYS A 99 2.15 10.66 22.68
CA LYS A 99 2.01 11.99 23.32
C LYS A 99 0.75 12.72 22.89
N SER A 100 0.30 12.53 21.65
CA SER A 100 -0.85 13.23 21.08
C SER A 100 -2.15 12.43 21.10
N PHE A 101 -2.07 11.11 21.36
CA PHE A 101 -3.23 10.24 21.33
C PHE A 101 -4.05 10.37 22.63
N GLU A 102 -5.26 10.89 22.49
CA GLU A 102 -6.27 10.87 23.55
C GLU A 102 -7.15 9.63 23.35
N SER A 103 -7.15 8.73 24.34
CA SER A 103 -7.93 7.49 24.24
C SER A 103 -9.43 7.80 24.27
N ASP A 104 -10.22 6.99 23.57
CA ASP A 104 -11.68 7.01 23.69
C ASP A 104 -12.14 6.83 25.15
N PHE A 105 -11.33 6.12 25.96
CA PHE A 105 -11.52 6.01 27.39
C PHE A 105 -11.31 7.36 28.09
N ASP A 106 -10.19 8.05 27.84
CA ASP A 106 -9.87 9.35 28.43
C ASP A 106 -10.94 10.39 28.09
N ARG A 107 -11.45 10.36 26.85
CA ARG A 107 -12.56 11.19 26.39
C ARG A 107 -13.85 10.92 27.16
N LYS A 108 -14.17 9.64 27.42
CA LYS A 108 -15.35 9.24 28.21
C LYS A 108 -15.21 9.62 29.67
N VAL A 109 -14.01 9.45 30.24
CA VAL A 109 -13.67 9.84 31.62
C VAL A 109 -13.80 11.36 31.79
N LYS A 110 -13.23 12.16 30.88
CA LYS A 110 -13.38 13.63 30.91
C LYS A 110 -14.84 14.09 30.80
N LYS A 111 -15.67 13.40 30.01
CA LYS A 111 -17.11 13.67 29.93
C LYS A 111 -17.87 13.31 31.22
N MET A 112 -17.45 12.27 31.94
CA MET A 112 -18.01 11.88 33.24
C MET A 112 -17.62 12.85 34.36
N PHE A 113 -16.43 13.46 34.29
CA PHE A 113 -15.93 14.39 35.31
C PHE A 113 -16.23 15.87 35.03
N ARG A 114 -16.82 16.21 33.87
CA ARG A 114 -17.39 17.54 33.60
C ARG A 114 -18.86 17.55 34.07
N ILE A 115 -19.09 18.10 35.27
CA ILE A 115 -20.39 18.68 35.68
C ILE A 115 -20.47 20.08 35.09
#